data_AF-A0A7C5WVR6-F1
#
_entry.id   AF-A0A7C5WVR6-F1
#
_cell.length_a   1.000
_cell.length_b   1.000
_cell.length_c   1.000
_cell.angle_alpha   90.00
_cell.angle_beta   90.00
_cell.angle_gamma   90.00
#
_symmetry.space_group_name_H-M   'P 1'
#
loop_
_entity.id
_entity.type
_entity.pdbx_description
1 polymer ?
#
loop_
_entity_poly.entity_id
_entity_poly.type
_entity_poly.pdbx_seq_one_letter_code
_entity_poly.pdbx_strand_id
1 'polypeptide(L)' 'MSVFALAKAMGITLKHLFSKPVTIPYPSAPVPLKPRFHGRHVLTRHPDGLEKCIGCSLCAAACPAYAIYVEPEEN' A
#
# COMPACT_ATOMS: atom_id res chain seq x y z
N MET A 1 29.48 -10.07 32.55
CA MET A 1 28.21 -10.36 31.84
C MET A 1 27.36 -11.25 32.73
N SER A 2 26.11 -10.86 33.01
CA SER A 2 25.25 -11.53 33.99
C SER A 2 24.62 -12.81 33.43
N VAL A 3 24.91 -13.96 34.04
CA VAL A 3 24.33 -15.28 33.68
C VAL A 3 22.80 -15.29 33.86
N PHE A 4 22.28 -14.56 34.86
CA PHE A 4 20.84 -14.39 35.07
C PHE A 4 20.15 -13.70 33.89
N ALA A 5 20.82 -12.75 33.24
CA ALA A 5 20.28 -12.11 32.05
C ALA A 5 20.16 -13.08 30.87
N LEU A 6 21.12 -14.00 30.71
CA LEU A 6 21.09 -15.04 29.68
C LEU A 6 19.94 -16.02 29.90
N ALA A 7 19.76 -16.51 31.13
CA ALA A 7 18.67 -17.42 31.47
C ALA A 7 17.29 -16.78 31.23
N LYS A 8 17.13 -15.51 31.61
CA LYS A 8 15.89 -14.77 31.37
C LYS A 8 15.60 -14.59 29.88
N ALA A 9 16.61 -14.29 29.08
CA ALA A 9 16.47 -14.15 27.62
C ALA A 9 16.04 -15.47 26.96
N MET A 10 16.66 -16.60 27.36
CA MET A 10 16.25 -17.92 26.88
C MET A 10 14.82 -18.30 27.29
N GLY A 11 14.38 -17.89 28.49
CA GLY A 11 12.99 -18.09 28.91
C GLY A 11 11.99 -17.33 28.04
N ILE A 12 12.34 -16.11 27.60
CA ILE A 12 11.49 -15.29 26.72
C ILE A 12 11.43 -15.90 25.31
N THR A 13 12.56 -16.35 24.75
CA THR A 13 12.56 -16.98 23.43
C THR A 13 11.76 -18.28 23.41
N LEU A 14 11.88 -19.10 24.46
CA LEU A 14 11.09 -20.32 24.61
C LEU A 14 9.59 -20.01 24.68
N LYS A 15 9.19 -18.96 25.38
CA LYS A 15 7.78 -18.52 25.44
C LYS A 15 7.25 -18.11 24.07
N HIS A 16 8.05 -17.39 23.27
CA HIS A 16 7.65 -16.97 21.93
C HIS A 16 7.67 -18.11 20.90
N LEU A 17 8.52 -19.13 21.08
CA LEU A 17 8.55 -20.32 20.22
C LEU A 17 7.20 -21.06 20.20
N PHE A 18 6.52 -21.12 21.35
CA PHE A 18 5.20 -21.74 21.47
C PHE A 18 4.03 -20.77 21.24
N SER A 19 4.31 -19.50 20.97
CA SER A 19 3.27 -18.51 20.65
C SER A 19 2.86 -18.60 19.17
N LYS A 20 1.60 -18.28 18.86
CA LYS A 20 1.15 -18.25 17.46
C LYS A 20 1.90 -17.15 16.68
N PRO A 21 2.35 -17.42 15.44
CA PRO A 21 3.06 -16.43 14.64
C PRO A 21 2.15 -15.25 14.29
N VAL A 22 2.66 -14.04 14.48
CA VAL A 22 1.99 -12.80 14.06
C VAL A 22 2.37 -12.50 12.61
N THR A 23 1.88 -13.33 11.69
CA THR A 23 2.19 -13.25 10.26
C THR A 23 0.93 -13.43 9.42
N ILE A 24 0.84 -12.72 8.31
CA ILE A 24 -0.20 -12.92 7.29
C ILE A 24 0.45 -13.64 6.10
N PRO A 25 0.06 -14.88 5.76
CA PRO A 25 0.71 -15.63 4.69
C PRO A 25 0.26 -15.11 3.32
N TYR A 26 1.07 -14.27 2.67
CA TYR A 26 0.84 -13.87 1.28
C TYR A 26 1.34 -14.96 0.32
N PRO A 27 0.63 -15.32 -0.77
CA PRO A 27 -0.62 -14.73 -1.28
C PRO A 27 -1.92 -15.43 -0.81
N SER A 28 -1.85 -16.44 0.05
CA SER A 28 -3.02 -17.23 0.46
C SER A 28 -3.99 -16.49 1.39
N ALA A 29 -3.50 -15.54 2.18
CA ALA A 29 -4.30 -14.60 2.97
C ALA A 29 -4.09 -13.16 2.46
N PRO A 30 -5.16 -12.41 2.17
CA PRO A 30 -5.06 -11.05 1.66
C PRO A 30 -4.55 -10.08 2.74
N VAL A 31 -3.68 -9.15 2.34
CA VAL A 31 -3.16 -8.10 3.23
C VAL A 31 -4.23 -7.03 3.44
N PRO A 32 -4.53 -6.62 4.68
CA PRO A 32 -5.51 -5.58 4.96
C PRO A 32 -4.96 -4.20 4.54
N LEU A 33 -5.49 -3.65 3.45
CA LEU A 33 -5.14 -2.29 2.99
C LEU A 33 -6.00 -1.23 3.67
N LYS A 34 -5.41 -0.05 3.92
CA LYS A 34 -6.13 1.10 4.47
C LYS A 34 -6.89 1.85 3.36
N PRO A 35 -8.02 2.53 3.67
CA PRO A 35 -8.80 3.24 2.65
C PRO A 35 -8.04 4.34 1.90
N ARG A 36 -7.02 4.96 2.51
CA ARG A 36 -6.18 6.01 1.92
C ARG A 36 -4.87 5.47 1.34
N PHE A 37 -4.83 4.21 0.95
CA PHE A 37 -3.66 3.63 0.33
C PHE A 37 -3.41 4.24 -1.07
N HIS A 38 -2.21 4.76 -1.29
CA HIS A 38 -1.79 5.27 -2.61
C HIS A 38 -1.36 4.09 -3.50
N GLY A 39 -2.35 3.50 -4.17
CA GLY A 39 -2.16 2.39 -5.09
C GLY A 39 -2.01 2.83 -6.55
N ARG A 40 -2.45 1.97 -7.45
CA ARG A 40 -2.46 2.25 -8.90
C ARG A 40 -3.46 3.36 -9.22
N HIS A 41 -3.03 4.33 -10.04
CA HIS A 41 -3.90 5.37 -10.58
C HIS A 41 -4.99 4.74 -11.47
N VAL A 42 -6.22 5.22 -11.35
CA VAL A 42 -7.37 4.76 -12.14
C VAL A 42 -8.17 5.96 -12.65
N LEU A 43 -8.62 5.89 -13.90
CA LEU A 43 -9.55 6.86 -14.46
C LEU A 43 -10.98 6.45 -14.08
N THR A 44 -11.73 7.37 -13.50
CA THR A 44 -13.10 7.12 -13.06
C THR A 44 -14.11 7.73 -14.03
N ARG A 45 -15.34 7.22 -13.97
CA ARG A 45 -16.47 7.69 -14.78
C ARG A 45 -17.53 8.33 -13.89
N HIS A 46 -18.34 9.21 -14.47
CA HIS A 46 -19.57 9.70 -13.86
C HIS A 46 -20.60 8.57 -13.73
N PRO A 47 -21.64 8.72 -12.89
CA PRO A 47 -22.74 7.75 -12.82
C PRO A 47 -23.40 7.48 -14.17
N ASP A 48 -23.40 8.47 -15.06
CA ASP A 48 -23.94 8.40 -16.43
C ASP A 48 -23.02 7.65 -17.41
N GLY A 49 -21.84 7.19 -16.95
CA GLY A 49 -20.90 6.38 -17.74
C GLY A 49 -19.87 7.18 -18.55
N LEU A 50 -20.03 8.51 -18.65
CA LEU A 50 -19.04 9.42 -19.25
C LEU A 50 -17.75 9.49 -18.42
N GLU A 51 -16.62 9.69 -19.07
CA GLU A 51 -15.33 9.83 -18.40
C GLU A 51 -15.24 11.15 -17.63
N LYS A 52 -14.58 11.15 -16.46
CA LYS A 52 -14.37 12.39 -15.70
C LYS A 52 -13.18 13.23 -16.19
N CYS A 53 -12.27 12.61 -16.93
CA CYS A 53 -11.10 13.29 -17.45
C CYS A 53 -11.51 14.17 -18.63
N ILE A 54 -11.13 15.44 -18.61
CA ILE A 54 -11.37 16.40 -19.71
C ILE A 54 -10.07 16.79 -20.45
N GLY A 55 -8.98 16.07 -20.20
CA GLY A 55 -7.69 16.35 -20.85
C GLY A 55 -7.01 17.67 -20.44
N CYS A 56 -7.37 18.27 -19.29
CA CYS A 56 -6.86 19.59 -18.88
C CYS A 56 -5.36 19.66 -18.51
N SER A 57 -4.64 18.54 -18.50
CA SER A 57 -3.20 18.44 -18.19
C SER A 57 -2.77 18.94 -16.79
N LEU A 58 -3.69 19.29 -15.89
CA LEU A 58 -3.36 19.74 -14.53
C LEU A 58 -2.61 18.68 -13.70
N CYS A 59 -2.96 17.39 -13.87
CA CYS A 59 -2.27 16.29 -13.21
C CYS A 59 -0.82 16.13 -13.70
N ALA A 60 -0.56 16.35 -14.99
CA ALA A 60 0.78 16.30 -15.56
C ALA A 60 1.61 17.51 -15.10
N ALA A 61 1.03 18.70 -15.09
CA ALA A 61 1.68 19.92 -14.61
C ALA A 61 2.06 19.85 -13.11
N ALA A 62 1.20 19.25 -12.28
CA ALA A 62 1.48 19.06 -10.86
C ALA A 62 2.41 17.87 -10.56
N CYS A 63 2.74 17.04 -11.57
CA CYS A 63 3.53 15.83 -11.35
C CYS A 63 5.00 16.19 -11.10
N PRO A 64 5.59 15.87 -9.92
CA PRO A 64 6.98 16.18 -9.63
C PRO A 64 7.98 15.35 -10.45
N ALA A 65 7.53 14.22 -11.00
CA ALA A 65 8.35 13.30 -11.80
C ALA A 65 8.11 13.43 -13.31
N TYR A 66 7.20 14.32 -13.74
CA TYR A 66 6.80 14.49 -15.15
C TYR A 66 6.45 13.17 -15.87
N ALA A 67 5.75 12.25 -15.17
CA ALA A 67 5.49 10.88 -15.64
C ALA A 67 4.20 10.71 -16.45
N ILE A 68 3.48 11.79 -16.76
CA ILE A 68 2.16 11.76 -17.38
C ILE A 68 2.21 12.54 -18.70
N TYR A 69 1.78 11.90 -19.78
CA TYR A 69 1.55 12.54 -21.07
C TYR A 69 0.04 12.61 -21.33
N VAL A 70 -0.44 13.77 -21.76
CA VAL A 70 -1.86 14.02 -22.05
C VAL A 70 -1.96 14.75 -23.39
N GLU A 71 -2.64 14.12 -24.34
CA GLU A 71 -3.03 14.72 -25.60
C GLU A 71 -4.55 14.88 -25.58
N PRO A 72 -5.08 16.12 -25.59
CA PRO A 72 -6.52 16.34 -25.59
C PRO A 72 -7.10 16.03 -26.97
N GLU A 73 -8.27 15.40 -26.97
CA GLU A 73 -9.12 15.30 -28.17
C GLU A 73 -10.06 16.51 -28.17
N GLU A 74 -10.10 17.27 -29.28
CA GLU A 74 -11.04 18.36 -29.46
C GLU A 74 -12.46 17.79 -29.56
N ASN A 75 -13.31 18.08 -28.57
CA ASN A 75 -14.72 17.70 -28.55
C ASN A 75 -15.62 18.79 -29.15
#